data_AF-A0AAQ1AG04-F1
#
_entry.id   AF-A0AAQ1AG04-F1
#
_cell.length_a   1.000
_cell.length_b   1.000
_cell.length_c   1.000
_cell.angle_alpha   90.00
_cell.angle_beta   90.00
_cell.angle_gamma   90.00
#
_symmetry.space_group_name_H-M   'P 1'
#
loop_
_entity.id
_entity.type
_entity.pdbx_description
1 polymer ?
#
loop_
_entity_poly.entity_id
_entity_poly.type
_entity_poly.pdbx_seq_one_letter_code
_entity_poly.pdbx_strand_id
1 'polypeptide(L)'
;MTIHEFEHKLLGLIDAMVATATEDELFAGGYLRGHISLAVARAELEGKTLVRDVKSYVLRSLNEAILEGELSEQDEELVQAMWKRLQQQAEA
;
A
#
# COMPACT_ATOMS: atom_id res chain seq x y z
N MET A 1 9.77 12.65 -7.25
CA MET A 1 9.66 11.33 -6.60
C MET A 1 9.55 10.27 -7.68
N THR A 2 10.51 9.35 -7.74
CA THR A 2 10.47 8.14 -8.58
C THR A 2 9.55 7.08 -7.96
N ILE A 3 9.29 5.98 -8.67
CA ILE A 3 8.52 4.85 -8.13
C ILE A 3 9.21 4.21 -6.91
N HIS A 4 10.55 4.13 -6.90
CA HIS A 4 11.32 3.57 -5.79
C HIS A 4 11.41 4.52 -4.60
N GLU A 5 11.55 5.82 -4.84
CA GLU A 5 11.49 6.81 -3.75
C GLU A 5 10.10 6.79 -3.09
N PHE A 6 9.05 6.61 -3.89
CA PHE A 6 7.69 6.46 -3.36
C PHE A 6 7.52 5.18 -2.56
N GLU A 7 7.97 4.03 -3.08
CA GLU A 7 7.98 2.76 -2.35
C GLU A 7 8.72 2.89 -1.02
N HIS A 8 9.96 3.38 -1.06
CA HIS A 8 10.78 3.55 0.13
C HIS A 8 10.12 4.45 1.17
N LYS A 9 9.51 5.56 0.75
CA LYS A 9 8.76 6.44 1.67
C LYS A 9 7.57 5.73 2.28
N LEU A 10 6.76 5.02 1.50
CA LEU A 10 5.61 4.26 2.00
C LEU A 10 6.01 3.16 2.98
N LEU A 11 7.01 2.35 2.63
CA LEU A 11 7.49 1.27 3.48
C LEU A 11 8.12 1.80 4.77
N GLY A 12 8.85 2.91 4.70
CA GLY A 12 9.37 3.58 5.89
C GLY A 12 8.28 4.09 6.83
N LEU A 13 7.16 4.60 6.29
CA LEU A 13 6.00 5.00 7.09
C LEU A 13 5.32 3.80 7.78
N ILE A 14 5.24 2.65 7.09
CA ILE A 14 4.74 1.40 7.67
C ILE A 14 5.69 0.90 8.77
N ASP A 15 7.01 0.96 8.55
CA ASP A 15 7.98 0.49 9.54
C ASP A 15 8.00 1.37 10.80
N ALA A 16 7.78 2.68 10.63
CA ALA A 16 7.75 3.62 11.74
C ALA A 16 6.57 3.42 12.70
N MET A 17 5.44 2.85 12.25
CA MET A 17 4.29 2.59 13.12
C MET A 17 4.39 1.29 13.92
N VAL A 18 5.27 0.34 13.52
CA VAL A 18 5.31 -1.03 14.08
C VAL A 18 5.40 -1.06 15.61
N ALA A 19 6.17 -0.16 16.20
CA ALA A 19 6.40 -0.15 17.66
C ALA A 19 5.17 0.28 18.48
N THR A 20 4.21 0.97 17.87
CA THR A 20 3.05 1.57 18.54
C THR A 20 1.70 1.14 17.96
N ALA A 21 1.71 0.42 16.85
CA ALA A 21 0.52 0.00 16.13
C ALA A 21 -0.27 -1.04 16.92
N THR A 22 -1.60 -1.02 16.77
CA THR A 22 -2.46 -2.12 17.21
C THR A 22 -2.23 -3.37 16.35
N GLU A 23 -2.75 -4.52 16.77
CA GLU A 23 -2.72 -5.75 15.97
C GLU A 23 -3.37 -5.55 14.58
N ASP A 24 -4.52 -4.88 14.54
CA ASP A 24 -5.21 -4.56 13.29
C ASP A 24 -4.36 -3.63 12.39
N GLU A 25 -3.71 -2.62 12.97
CA GLU A 25 -2.82 -1.73 12.22
C GLU A 25 -1.57 -2.47 11.70
N LEU A 26 -1.01 -3.39 12.47
CA LEU A 26 0.10 -4.24 12.02
C LEU A 26 -0.34 -5.13 10.85
N PHE A 27 -1.55 -5.70 10.93
CA PHE A 27 -2.14 -6.46 9.83
C PHE A 27 -2.29 -5.60 8.57
N ALA A 28 -2.97 -4.46 8.66
CA ALA A 28 -3.20 -3.58 7.51
C ALA A 28 -1.89 -3.06 6.90
N GLY A 29 -0.90 -2.73 7.73
CA GLY A 29 0.43 -2.32 7.29
C GLY A 29 1.18 -3.43 6.57
N GLY A 30 1.16 -4.65 7.11
CA GLY A 30 1.75 -5.83 6.47
C GLY A 30 1.09 -6.18 5.14
N TYR A 31 -0.25 -6.12 5.10
CA TYR A 31 -1.04 -6.36 3.89
C TYR A 31 -0.70 -5.34 2.79
N LEU A 32 -0.73 -4.04 3.12
CA LEU A 32 -0.40 -2.97 2.17
C LEU A 32 1.05 -3.04 1.68
N ARG A 33 2.01 -3.39 2.55
CA ARG A 33 3.41 -3.58 2.15
C ARG A 33 3.51 -4.58 0.99
N GLY A 34 2.79 -5.70 1.05
CA GLY A 34 2.75 -6.68 -0.03
C GLY A 34 2.24 -6.09 -1.35
N HIS A 35 1.09 -5.42 -1.32
CA HIS A 35 0.50 -4.78 -2.49
C HIS A 35 1.38 -3.68 -3.09
N ILE A 36 2.04 -2.87 -2.25
CA ILE A 36 2.93 -1.80 -2.68
C ILE A 36 4.14 -2.37 -3.42
N SER A 37 4.81 -3.37 -2.85
CA SER A 37 6.00 -3.96 -3.49
C SER A 37 5.66 -4.70 -4.78
N LEU A 38 4.52 -5.40 -4.85
CA LEU A 38 4.06 -6.00 -6.10
C LEU A 38 3.70 -4.93 -7.15
N ALA A 39 3.08 -3.83 -6.75
CA ALA A 39 2.73 -2.72 -7.65
C ALA A 39 3.97 -2.04 -8.24
N VAL A 40 5.02 -1.84 -7.44
CA VAL A 40 6.28 -1.24 -7.90
C VAL A 40 7.02 -2.19 -8.84
N ALA A 41 7.17 -3.46 -8.46
CA ALA A 41 7.77 -4.47 -9.33
C ALA A 41 7.03 -4.60 -10.67
N ARG A 42 5.69 -4.54 -10.66
CA ARG A 42 4.89 -4.51 -11.88
C ARG A 42 5.16 -3.26 -12.72
N ALA A 43 5.21 -2.08 -12.10
CA ALA A 43 5.52 -0.84 -12.79
C ALA A 43 6.90 -0.91 -13.48
N GLU A 44 7.91 -1.45 -12.81
CA GLU A 44 9.24 -1.68 -13.40
C GLU A 44 9.19 -2.60 -14.63
N LEU A 45 8.53 -3.76 -14.50
CA LEU A 45 8.40 -4.73 -15.59
C LEU A 45 7.68 -4.14 -16.81
N GLU A 46 6.70 -3.26 -16.59
CA GLU A 46 5.95 -2.58 -17.65
C GLU A 46 6.62 -1.28 -18.14
N GLY A 47 7.81 -0.94 -17.62
CA GLY A 47 8.53 0.29 -17.98
C GLY A 47 7.84 1.58 -17.53
N LYS A 48 6.95 1.50 -16.54
CA LYS A 48 6.23 2.63 -15.95
C LYS A 48 7.09 3.31 -14.91
N THR A 49 7.24 4.63 -15.02
CA THR A 49 8.10 5.42 -14.13
C THR A 49 7.33 6.42 -13.29
N LEU A 50 6.01 6.48 -13.43
CA LEU A 50 5.17 7.46 -12.75
C LEU A 50 4.55 6.87 -11.49
N VAL A 51 4.59 7.63 -10.39
CA VAL A 51 3.96 7.28 -9.10
C VAL A 51 2.46 6.98 -9.26
N ARG A 52 1.77 7.68 -10.18
CA ARG A 52 0.35 7.42 -10.45
C ARG A 52 0.07 6.00 -10.93
N ASP A 53 1.02 5.38 -11.64
CA ASP A 53 0.87 4.02 -12.15
C ASP A 53 0.96 3.01 -10.99
N VAL A 54 1.92 3.21 -10.07
CA VAL A 54 2.04 2.42 -8.83
C VAL A 54 0.76 2.53 -8.00
N LYS A 55 0.24 3.74 -7.77
CA LYS A 55 -1.02 3.94 -7.03
C LYS A 55 -2.20 3.21 -7.66
N SER A 56 -2.29 3.25 -8.99
CA SER A 56 -3.32 2.53 -9.75
C SER A 56 -3.19 1.01 -9.56
N TYR A 57 -1.97 0.46 -9.62
CA TYR A 57 -1.74 -0.96 -9.40
C TYR A 57 -2.05 -1.41 -7.97
N VAL A 58 -1.66 -0.62 -6.95
CA VAL A 58 -2.05 -0.90 -5.55
C VAL A 58 -3.57 -0.96 -5.44
N LEU A 59 -4.28 0.08 -5.88
CA LEU A 59 -5.74 0.14 -5.79
C LEU A 59 -6.40 -1.03 -6.52
N ARG A 60 -5.92 -1.36 -7.73
CA ARG A 60 -6.45 -2.48 -8.50
C ARG A 60 -6.26 -3.81 -7.77
N SER A 61 -5.05 -4.09 -7.29
CA SER A 61 -4.75 -5.34 -6.60
C SER A 61 -5.50 -5.49 -5.28
N LEU A 62 -5.71 -4.39 -4.55
CA LEU A 62 -6.56 -4.38 -3.36
C LEU A 62 -8.01 -4.71 -3.71
N ASN A 63 -8.58 -4.06 -4.73
CA ASN A 63 -9.94 -4.34 -5.17
C ASN A 63 -10.12 -5.79 -5.65
N GLU A 64 -9.13 -6.35 -6.34
CA GLU A 64 -9.13 -7.75 -6.78
C GLU A 64 -9.16 -8.70 -5.55
N ALA A 65 -8.29 -8.48 -4.56
CA ALA A 65 -8.25 -9.29 -3.35
C ALA A 65 -9.52 -9.18 -2.48
N ILE A 66 -10.11 -7.98 -2.40
CA ILE A 66 -11.39 -7.75 -1.74
C ILE A 66 -12.51 -8.54 -2.43
N LEU A 67 -12.57 -8.50 -3.77
CA LEU A 67 -13.56 -9.27 -4.53
C LEU A 67 -13.39 -10.78 -4.39
N GLU A 68 -12.16 -11.25 -4.15
CA GLU A 68 -11.85 -12.65 -3.87
C GLU A 68 -12.17 -13.07 -2.43
N GLY A 69 -12.57 -12.13 -1.57
CA GLY A 69 -12.95 -12.38 -0.18
C GLY A 69 -11.77 -12.62 0.75
N GLU A 70 -10.59 -12.06 0.45
CA GLU A 70 -9.40 -12.17 1.31
C GLU A 70 -9.55 -11.41 2.65
N LEU A 71 -10.42 -10.41 2.70
CA LEU A 71 -10.60 -9.52 3.84
C LEU A 71 -12.03 -9.60 4.40
N SER A 72 -12.16 -9.36 5.71
CA SER A 72 -13.47 -9.05 6.31
C SER A 72 -13.86 -7.59 6.04
N GLU A 73 -15.14 -7.25 6.17
CA GLU A 73 -15.61 -5.85 5.99
C GLU A 73 -14.83 -4.85 6.86
N GLN A 74 -14.51 -5.23 8.10
CA GLN A 74 -13.71 -4.40 9.01
C GLN A 74 -12.27 -4.23 8.51
N ASP A 75 -11.65 -5.30 8.01
CA ASP A 75 -10.29 -5.26 7.48
C ASP A 75 -10.20 -4.44 6.19
N GLU A 76 -11.23 -4.51 5.34
CA GLU A 76 -11.34 -3.69 4.13
C GLU A 76 -11.32 -2.20 4.47
N GLU A 77 -12.16 -1.77 5.42
CA GLU A 77 -12.22 -0.37 5.85
C GLU A 77 -10.86 0.10 6.40
N LEU A 78 -10.22 -0.75 7.20
CA LEU A 78 -8.94 -0.44 7.83
C LEU A 78 -7.81 -0.30 6.79
N VAL A 79 -7.69 -1.25 5.87
CA VAL A 79 -6.69 -1.24 4.79
C VAL A 79 -6.89 -0.02 3.89
N GLN A 80 -8.13 0.31 3.51
CA GLN A 80 -8.43 1.49 2.70
C GLN A 80 -8.10 2.79 3.43
N ALA A 81 -8.46 2.91 4.72
CA ALA A 81 -8.15 4.07 5.54
C ALA A 81 -6.63 4.27 5.68
N MET A 82 -5.89 3.19 5.96
CA MET A 82 -4.45 3.23 6.06
C MET A 82 -3.79 3.59 4.73
N TRP A 83 -4.25 3.04 3.60
CA TRP A 83 -3.73 3.39 2.27
C TRP A 83 -3.88 4.88 1.97
N LYS A 84 -5.03 5.46 2.30
CA LYS A 84 -5.27 6.90 2.15
C LYS A 84 -4.30 7.73 3.01
N ARG A 85 -4.12 7.32 4.27
CA ARG A 85 -3.19 7.97 5.22
C ARG A 85 -1.74 7.92 4.73
N LEU A 86 -1.29 6.77 4.23
CA LEU A 86 0.07 6.60 3.70
C LEU A 86 0.32 7.49 2.48
N GLN A 87 -0.63 7.57 1.55
CA GLN A 87 -0.50 8.45 0.37
C GLN A 87 -0.38 9.91 0.77
N GLN A 88 -1.21 10.38 1.70
CA GLN A 88 -1.17 11.77 2.19
C GLN A 88 0.19 12.11 2.82
N GLN A 89 0.74 11.22 3.63
CA GLN A 89 2.06 11.42 4.26
C GLN A 89 3.21 11.29 3.26
N ALA A 90 3.07 10.43 2.25
CA ALA A 90 4.07 10.28 1.20
C ALA A 90 4.14 11.51 0.26
N GLU A 91 3.06 12.28 0.15
CA GLU A 91 2.98 13.48 -0.70
C GLU A 91 3.14 14.80 0.04
N ALA A 92 3.09 14.78 1.37
CA ALA A 92 3.52 15.88 2.24
C ALA A 92 5.04 16.05 2.20
#